data_AF-A0A7X7T3D7-F1
#
_entry.id   AF-A0A7X7T3D7-F1
#
_cell.length_a   1.000
_cell.length_b   1.000
_cell.length_c   1.000
_cell.angle_alpha   90.00
_cell.angle_beta   90.00
_cell.angle_gamma   90.00
#
_symmetry.space_group_name_H-M   'P 1'
#
loop_
_entity.id
_entity.type
_entity.pdbx_description
1 polymer ?
#
loop_
_entity_poly.entity_id
_entity_poly.type
_entity_poly.pdbx_seq_one_letter_code
_entity_poly.pdbx_strand_id
1 'polypeptide(L)'
;MEIVVTHLTRMQGGYFCVAGVDPSSGRHIRPVIPGQRLKVALLAANGGPFDIGNVVELGKGRAVGKAPEIEDMEFDMGKARVVRTLNDQDLWALLKTCSVSQLEVVFGPEVQCTPKGKAKVPCNMGQGSLGIVGPVSHLHLHVDQYQKIRALFKLGTNEIDGSLTDIRFFCDDHITPIAEFVEKANTKLQEGVEVLLSVGLSRPFAPLGTDEEAHWFQVNNVHFSNRPVWQHRSTHRRISAHDVKAH
;
A
#
# COMPACT_ATOMS: atom_id res chain seq x y z
N MET A 1 -19.50 6.65 3.91
CA MET A 1 -18.64 5.90 2.95
C MET A 1 -17.61 5.22 3.80
N GLU A 2 -17.47 3.92 3.66
CA GLU A 2 -16.50 3.15 4.43
C GLU A 2 -15.41 2.62 3.51
N ILE A 3 -14.22 2.45 4.06
CA ILE A 3 -13.17 1.65 3.43
C ILE A 3 -12.61 0.66 4.44
N VAL A 4 -12.35 -0.56 3.99
CA VAL A 4 -11.39 -1.45 4.63
C VAL A 4 -10.01 -1.06 4.12
N VAL A 5 -9.14 -0.57 4.99
CA VAL A 5 -7.80 -0.14 4.60
C VAL A 5 -6.96 -1.35 4.18
N THR A 6 -6.59 -1.37 2.91
CA THR A 6 -5.76 -2.43 2.29
C THR A 6 -4.47 -1.87 1.70
N HIS A 7 -4.36 -0.54 1.57
CA HIS A 7 -3.17 0.16 1.10
C HIS A 7 -2.72 1.21 2.12
N LEU A 8 -1.48 1.09 2.61
CA LEU A 8 -0.78 2.11 3.38
C LEU A 8 0.61 2.32 2.78
N THR A 9 0.70 3.40 2.00
CA THR A 9 1.86 3.73 1.18
C THR A 9 2.66 4.85 1.82
N ARG A 10 3.94 4.62 2.07
CA ARG A 10 4.84 5.68 2.55
C ARG A 10 5.04 6.77 1.49
N MET A 11 5.05 8.02 1.93
CA MET A 11 5.48 9.16 1.13
C MET A 11 6.66 9.87 1.83
N GLN A 12 7.36 10.72 1.10
CA GLN A 12 8.41 11.54 1.69
C GLN A 12 7.83 12.63 2.60
N GLY A 13 8.62 13.08 3.59
CA GLY A 13 8.32 14.27 4.39
C GLY A 13 7.24 14.09 5.46
N GLY A 14 7.09 12.88 6.02
CA GLY A 14 6.11 12.60 7.08
C GLY A 14 4.67 12.51 6.59
N TYR A 15 4.49 12.19 5.31
CA TYR A 15 3.19 11.96 4.70
C TYR A 15 3.01 10.49 4.31
N PHE A 16 1.77 10.09 4.10
CA PHE A 16 1.42 8.77 3.57
C PHE A 16 0.19 8.88 2.66
N CYS A 17 -0.01 7.87 1.81
CA CYS A 17 -1.29 7.63 1.16
C CYS A 17 -1.97 6.45 1.82
N VAL A 18 -3.29 6.52 1.95
CA VAL A 18 -4.13 5.39 2.31
C VAL A 18 -5.10 5.11 1.18
N ALA A 19 -5.37 3.84 0.94
CA ALA A 19 -6.50 3.42 0.13
C ALA A 19 -7.08 2.13 0.71
N GLY A 20 -8.26 1.78 0.24
CA GLY A 20 -8.96 0.63 0.73
C GLY A 20 -10.02 0.14 -0.25
N VAL A 21 -10.72 -0.89 0.19
CA VAL A 21 -11.86 -1.45 -0.52
C VAL A 21 -13.13 -1.02 0.20
N ASP A 22 -14.09 -0.48 -0.53
CA ASP A 22 -15.45 -0.29 -0.02
C ASP A 22 -16.07 -1.66 0.25
N PRO A 23 -16.38 -2.00 1.52
CA PRO A 23 -16.87 -3.33 1.88
C PRO A 23 -18.24 -3.66 1.24
N SER A 24 -19.01 -2.65 0.82
CA SER A 24 -20.33 -2.86 0.22
C SER A 24 -20.26 -3.17 -1.28
N SER A 25 -19.29 -2.60 -1.99
CA SER A 25 -19.21 -2.67 -3.45
C SER A 25 -17.99 -3.43 -3.97
N GLY A 26 -16.99 -3.70 -3.11
CA GLY A 26 -15.71 -4.29 -3.52
C GLY A 26 -14.82 -3.34 -4.33
N ARG A 27 -15.22 -2.08 -4.50
CA ARG A 27 -14.46 -1.09 -5.28
C ARG A 27 -13.32 -0.51 -4.47
N HIS A 28 -12.20 -0.26 -5.15
CA HIS A 28 -11.09 0.49 -4.55
C HIS A 28 -11.46 1.97 -4.41
N ILE A 29 -11.08 2.55 -3.28
CA ILE A 29 -11.26 3.95 -2.94
C ILE A 29 -9.96 4.50 -2.36
N ARG A 30 -9.48 5.61 -2.91
CA ARG A 30 -8.39 6.41 -2.36
C ARG A 30 -8.96 7.70 -1.76
N PRO A 31 -9.13 7.79 -0.44
CA PRO A 31 -9.57 9.02 0.18
C PRO A 31 -8.50 10.12 0.02
N VAL A 32 -8.91 11.29 -0.48
CA VAL A 32 -8.04 12.44 -0.68
C VAL A 32 -8.60 13.69 0.01
N ILE A 33 -7.71 14.58 0.45
CA ILE A 33 -8.07 15.90 0.96
C ILE A 33 -7.63 16.93 -0.10
N PRO A 34 -8.53 17.81 -0.57
CA PRO A 34 -8.18 18.81 -1.60
C PRO A 34 -6.97 19.65 -1.20
N GLY A 35 -5.95 19.66 -2.06
CA GLY A 35 -4.72 20.44 -1.87
C GLY A 35 -3.85 20.00 -0.68
N GLN A 36 -4.12 18.86 -0.04
CA GLN A 36 -3.41 18.40 1.15
C GLN A 36 -2.96 16.95 1.03
N ARG A 37 -1.95 16.60 1.83
CA ARG A 37 -1.46 15.22 2.01
C ARG A 37 -1.78 14.75 3.42
N LEU A 38 -2.05 13.45 3.57
CA LEU A 38 -2.30 12.86 4.88
C LEU A 38 -0.99 12.78 5.65
N LYS A 39 -0.99 13.33 6.86
CA LYS A 39 0.16 13.32 7.77
C LYS A 39 0.18 12.03 8.57
N VAL A 40 1.37 11.50 8.85
CA VAL A 40 1.56 10.24 9.62
C VAL A 40 0.86 10.23 11.00
N ALA A 41 0.53 11.40 11.55
CA ALA A 41 -0.31 11.54 12.74
C ALA A 41 -1.70 10.86 12.61
N LEU A 42 -2.18 10.61 11.39
CA LEU A 42 -3.45 9.93 11.13
C LEU A 42 -3.32 8.39 11.07
N LEU A 43 -2.11 7.84 11.20
CA LEU A 43 -1.91 6.40 11.35
C LEU A 43 -2.36 5.94 12.74
N ALA A 44 -2.88 4.72 12.86
CA ALA A 44 -3.33 4.18 14.14
C ALA A 44 -2.21 4.02 15.17
N ALA A 45 -0.97 3.75 14.72
CA ALA A 45 0.21 3.80 15.58
C ALA A 45 0.40 5.16 16.29
N ASN A 46 -0.15 6.24 15.71
CA ASN A 46 -0.12 7.60 16.25
C ASN A 46 -1.47 8.06 16.81
N GLY A 47 -2.43 7.14 16.99
CA GLY A 47 -3.78 7.42 17.50
C GLY A 47 -4.79 7.86 16.44
N GLY A 48 -4.43 7.84 15.15
CA GLY A 48 -5.34 8.11 14.05
C GLY A 48 -6.17 6.90 13.61
N PRO A 49 -7.04 7.03 12.60
CA PRO A 49 -7.94 5.95 12.21
C PRO A 49 -7.34 4.92 11.24
N PHE A 50 -6.23 5.25 10.57
CA PHE A 50 -5.77 4.45 9.43
C PHE A 50 -4.75 3.38 9.83
N ASP A 51 -5.12 2.13 9.61
CA ASP A 51 -4.25 0.95 9.72
C ASP A 51 -4.75 -0.17 8.81
N ILE A 52 -3.89 -1.08 8.36
CA ILE A 52 -4.32 -2.23 7.54
C ILE A 52 -5.37 -3.04 8.29
N GLY A 53 -6.50 -3.33 7.62
CA GLY A 53 -7.63 -4.06 8.19
C GLY A 53 -8.62 -3.21 8.98
N ASN A 54 -8.32 -1.94 9.28
CA ASN A 54 -9.31 -1.04 9.87
C ASN A 54 -10.41 -0.72 8.85
N VAL A 55 -11.64 -0.76 9.32
CA VAL A 55 -12.82 -0.24 8.61
C VAL A 55 -13.04 1.19 9.08
N VAL A 56 -12.83 2.14 8.18
CA VAL A 56 -12.88 3.58 8.49
C VAL A 56 -14.09 4.19 7.78
N GLU A 57 -15.00 4.77 8.55
CA GLU A 57 -16.08 5.62 8.01
C GLU A 57 -15.52 7.01 7.74
N LEU A 58 -15.71 7.49 6.51
CA LEU A 58 -15.15 8.73 5.96
C LEU A 58 -16.22 9.81 5.70
N GLY A 59 -17.50 9.53 5.98
CA GLY A 59 -18.62 10.41 5.67
C GLY A 59 -19.06 10.31 4.21
N LYS A 60 -19.72 11.35 3.71
CA LYS A 60 -20.13 11.43 2.30
C LYS A 60 -18.92 11.84 1.46
N GLY A 61 -18.53 10.99 0.50
CA GLY A 61 -17.45 11.27 -0.43
C GLY A 61 -17.91 11.93 -1.73
N ARG A 62 -16.98 12.57 -2.44
CA ARG A 62 -17.17 13.09 -3.80
C ARG A 62 -16.08 12.58 -4.73
N ALA A 63 -16.45 11.98 -5.86
CA ALA A 63 -15.50 11.53 -6.86
C ALA A 63 -14.77 12.72 -7.50
N VAL A 64 -13.44 12.67 -7.49
CA VAL A 64 -12.57 13.71 -8.09
C VAL A 64 -11.43 13.16 -8.93
N GLY A 65 -11.29 11.84 -8.97
CA GLY A 65 -10.31 11.15 -9.77
C GLY A 65 -10.45 11.40 -11.27
N LYS A 66 -9.33 11.23 -11.97
CA LYS A 66 -9.21 11.20 -13.43
C LYS A 66 -8.29 10.05 -13.78
N ALA A 67 -8.39 9.49 -14.99
CA ALA A 67 -7.55 8.37 -15.40
C ALA A 67 -6.05 8.66 -15.20
N PRO A 68 -5.28 7.70 -14.65
CA PRO A 68 -5.71 6.39 -14.13
C PRO A 68 -6.28 6.43 -12.70
N GLU A 69 -6.18 7.55 -12.01
CA GLU A 69 -6.49 7.78 -10.59
C GLU A 69 -7.99 7.92 -10.28
N ILE A 70 -8.83 7.10 -10.90
CA ILE A 70 -10.29 7.16 -10.79
C ILE A 70 -10.82 6.82 -9.39
N GLU A 71 -10.00 6.21 -8.54
CA GLU A 71 -10.35 5.85 -7.17
C GLU A 71 -10.35 7.05 -6.20
N ASP A 72 -9.85 8.21 -6.64
CA ASP A 72 -9.77 9.40 -5.79
C ASP A 72 -11.17 9.92 -5.40
N MET A 73 -11.44 9.84 -4.09
CA MET A 73 -12.66 10.32 -3.46
C MET A 73 -12.30 11.38 -2.42
N GLU A 74 -12.76 12.61 -2.61
CA GLU A 74 -12.68 13.62 -1.57
C GLU A 74 -13.50 13.20 -0.35
N PHE A 75 -12.95 13.43 0.84
CA PHE A 75 -13.63 13.16 2.11
C PHE A 75 -13.37 14.27 3.13
N ASP A 76 -14.22 14.31 4.17
CA ASP A 76 -14.03 15.18 5.32
C ASP A 76 -13.24 14.44 6.40
N MET A 77 -12.00 14.90 6.64
CA MET A 77 -11.13 14.34 7.66
C MET A 77 -11.75 14.37 9.06
N GLY A 78 -12.59 15.36 9.38
CA GLY A 78 -13.28 15.44 10.68
C GLY A 78 -14.36 14.37 10.89
N LYS A 79 -14.71 13.61 9.84
CA LYS A 79 -15.66 12.47 9.92
C LYS A 79 -14.96 11.12 10.02
N ALA A 80 -13.66 11.07 9.73
CA ALA A 80 -12.87 9.85 9.71
C ALA A 80 -12.81 9.21 11.09
N ARG A 81 -13.37 8.00 11.22
CA ARG A 81 -13.31 7.21 12.47
C ARG A 81 -13.29 5.72 12.18
N VAL A 82 -12.59 4.97 13.02
CA VAL A 82 -12.63 3.51 12.98
C VAL A 82 -14.01 3.05 13.45
N VAL A 83 -14.69 2.26 12.64
CA VAL A 83 -15.97 1.63 12.98
C VAL A 83 -15.74 0.24 13.56
N ARG A 84 -14.79 -0.50 12.96
CA ARG A 84 -14.37 -1.84 13.40
C ARG A 84 -13.01 -2.18 12.77
N THR A 85 -12.40 -3.27 13.22
CA THR A 85 -11.17 -3.82 12.63
C THR A 85 -11.44 -5.26 12.19
N LEU A 86 -11.05 -5.61 10.97
CA LEU A 86 -11.13 -6.98 10.49
C LEU A 86 -10.09 -7.85 11.20
N ASN A 87 -10.45 -9.09 11.52
CA ASN A 87 -9.47 -10.10 11.89
C ASN A 87 -8.71 -10.58 10.64
N ASP A 88 -7.68 -11.41 10.86
CA ASP A 88 -6.83 -11.94 9.80
C ASP A 88 -7.62 -12.73 8.74
N GLN A 89 -8.60 -13.54 9.15
CA GLN A 89 -9.40 -14.37 8.24
C GLN A 89 -10.30 -13.50 7.35
N ASP A 90 -11.01 -12.53 7.92
CA ASP A 90 -11.93 -11.65 7.21
C ASP A 90 -11.18 -10.74 6.24
N LEU A 91 -10.02 -10.20 6.65
CA LEU A 91 -9.19 -9.40 5.75
C LEU A 91 -8.64 -10.26 4.61
N TRP A 92 -8.13 -11.46 4.90
CA TRP A 92 -7.60 -12.36 3.87
C TRP A 92 -8.67 -12.74 2.84
N ALA A 93 -9.88 -13.05 3.31
CA ALA A 93 -11.01 -13.37 2.44
C ALA A 93 -11.35 -12.19 1.51
N LEU A 94 -11.44 -10.97 2.04
CA LEU A 94 -11.65 -9.76 1.25
C LEU A 94 -10.56 -9.55 0.21
N LEU A 95 -9.28 -9.65 0.62
CA LEU A 95 -8.14 -9.47 -0.28
C LEU A 95 -8.17 -10.49 -1.43
N LYS A 96 -8.49 -11.77 -1.15
CA LYS A 96 -8.63 -12.81 -2.18
C LYS A 96 -9.77 -12.50 -3.14
N THR A 97 -10.93 -12.10 -2.64
CA THR A 97 -12.08 -11.74 -3.49
C THR A 97 -11.76 -10.58 -4.43
N CYS A 98 -10.95 -9.62 -3.98
CA CYS A 98 -10.55 -8.46 -4.79
C CYS A 98 -9.30 -8.70 -5.65
N SER A 99 -8.63 -9.85 -5.51
CA SER A 99 -7.36 -10.12 -6.19
C SER A 99 -7.56 -10.53 -7.64
N VAL A 100 -6.65 -10.08 -8.50
CA VAL A 100 -6.59 -10.46 -9.92
C VAL A 100 -5.18 -10.94 -10.29
N SER A 101 -5.08 -11.75 -11.34
CA SER A 101 -3.84 -12.42 -11.72
C SER A 101 -3.01 -11.69 -12.80
N GLN A 102 -3.43 -10.49 -13.20
CA GLN A 102 -2.83 -9.71 -14.30
C GLN A 102 -2.91 -8.20 -14.00
N LEU A 103 -1.87 -7.44 -14.40
CA LEU A 103 -1.82 -5.99 -14.16
C LEU A 103 -2.82 -5.24 -15.04
N GLU A 104 -3.05 -5.75 -16.24
CA GLU A 104 -3.93 -5.20 -17.27
C GLU A 104 -5.39 -5.17 -16.81
N VAL A 105 -5.78 -6.09 -15.93
CA VAL A 105 -7.11 -6.11 -15.31
C VAL A 105 -7.27 -4.98 -14.30
N VAL A 106 -6.18 -4.56 -13.64
CA VAL A 106 -6.20 -3.46 -12.67
C VAL A 106 -6.08 -2.11 -13.36
N PHE A 107 -5.06 -1.97 -14.22
CA PHE A 107 -4.63 -0.68 -14.73
C PHE A 107 -5.06 -0.41 -16.17
N GLY A 108 -5.61 -1.40 -16.87
CA GLY A 108 -6.01 -1.30 -18.28
C GLY A 108 -4.97 -1.87 -19.26
N PRO A 109 -5.34 -2.02 -20.54
CA PRO A 109 -4.48 -2.61 -21.58
C PRO A 109 -3.24 -1.76 -21.92
N GLU A 110 -3.18 -0.50 -21.45
CA GLU A 110 -2.06 0.41 -21.70
C GLU A 110 -0.85 0.16 -20.79
N VAL A 111 -0.88 -0.87 -19.94
CA VAL A 111 0.28 -1.30 -19.15
C VAL A 111 1.43 -1.70 -20.06
N GLN A 112 2.59 -1.09 -19.83
CA GLN A 112 3.82 -1.38 -20.54
C GLN A 112 4.84 -1.96 -19.56
N CYS A 113 5.27 -3.20 -19.82
CA CYS A 113 6.35 -3.85 -19.09
C CYS A 113 7.65 -3.78 -19.89
N THR A 114 8.72 -3.29 -19.26
CA THR A 114 10.06 -3.31 -19.82
C THR A 114 10.69 -4.71 -19.72
N PRO A 115 11.71 -5.04 -20.52
CA PRO A 115 12.45 -6.30 -20.38
C PRO A 115 13.10 -6.52 -19.01
N LYS A 116 13.27 -5.45 -18.22
CA LYS A 116 13.80 -5.49 -16.85
C LYS A 116 12.69 -5.58 -15.78
N GLY A 117 11.45 -5.87 -16.19
CA GLY A 117 10.31 -6.04 -15.29
C GLY A 117 9.72 -4.75 -14.70
N LYS A 118 10.21 -3.56 -15.09
CA LYS A 118 9.53 -2.31 -14.71
C LYS A 118 8.21 -2.19 -15.47
N ALA A 119 7.12 -1.90 -14.78
CA ALA A 119 5.81 -1.63 -15.39
C ALA A 119 5.42 -0.16 -15.25
N LYS A 120 4.79 0.40 -16.28
CA LYS A 120 4.29 1.78 -16.32
C LYS A 120 2.98 1.88 -17.12
N VAL A 121 2.24 2.96 -16.90
CA VAL A 121 1.09 3.37 -17.71
C VAL A 121 1.33 4.80 -18.18
N PRO A 122 1.14 5.12 -19.48
CA PRO A 122 1.28 6.49 -19.98
C PRO A 122 0.34 7.48 -19.27
N CYS A 123 0.74 8.75 -19.22
CA CYS A 123 -0.09 9.80 -18.62
C CYS A 123 -1.48 9.89 -19.26
N ASN A 124 -2.51 10.14 -18.44
CA ASN A 124 -3.91 10.25 -18.84
C ASN A 124 -4.50 8.98 -19.49
N MET A 125 -3.81 7.84 -19.39
CA MET A 125 -4.29 6.53 -19.83
C MET A 125 -4.55 5.61 -18.63
N GLY A 126 -5.12 4.43 -18.91
CA GLY A 126 -5.40 3.41 -17.92
C GLY A 126 -6.81 3.49 -17.33
N GLN A 127 -7.25 2.36 -16.76
CA GLN A 127 -8.60 2.14 -16.23
C GLN A 127 -8.69 2.29 -14.72
N GLY A 128 -7.55 2.26 -14.03
CA GLY A 128 -7.46 2.30 -12.58
C GLY A 128 -6.02 2.55 -12.14
N SER A 129 -5.85 2.95 -10.88
CA SER A 129 -4.54 3.20 -10.26
C SER A 129 -4.31 2.35 -9.02
N LEU A 130 -5.29 1.55 -8.59
CA LEU A 130 -5.20 0.70 -7.41
C LEU A 130 -5.78 -0.68 -7.66
N GLY A 131 -5.13 -1.69 -7.10
CA GLY A 131 -5.65 -3.05 -7.11
C GLY A 131 -5.00 -3.94 -6.07
N ILE A 132 -5.42 -5.20 -6.08
CA ILE A 132 -4.79 -6.30 -5.35
C ILE A 132 -4.47 -7.36 -6.38
N VAL A 133 -3.24 -7.88 -6.36
CA VAL A 133 -2.80 -8.92 -7.29
C VAL A 133 -2.38 -10.18 -6.56
N GLY A 134 -2.66 -11.30 -7.21
CA GLY A 134 -2.20 -12.62 -6.81
C GLY A 134 -2.99 -13.74 -7.49
N PRO A 135 -2.58 -15.00 -7.24
CA PRO A 135 -1.37 -15.38 -6.52
C PRO A 135 -0.10 -14.94 -7.26
N VAL A 136 0.93 -14.53 -6.53
CA VAL A 136 2.27 -14.26 -7.09
C VAL A 136 3.22 -15.41 -6.76
N SER A 137 4.19 -15.65 -7.62
CA SER A 137 5.25 -16.64 -7.36
C SER A 137 6.62 -15.99 -7.40
N HIS A 138 7.61 -16.64 -6.78
CA HIS A 138 8.99 -16.16 -6.73
C HIS A 138 9.12 -14.74 -6.17
N LEU A 139 8.23 -14.34 -5.25
CA LEU A 139 8.34 -13.05 -4.60
C LEU A 139 9.62 -13.01 -3.77
N HIS A 140 10.47 -12.03 -4.04
CA HIS A 140 11.68 -11.74 -3.30
C HIS A 140 11.79 -10.24 -3.04
N LEU A 141 12.01 -9.89 -1.78
CA LEU A 141 12.21 -8.51 -1.36
C LEU A 141 13.70 -8.24 -1.15
N HIS A 142 14.20 -7.12 -1.64
CA HIS A 142 15.58 -6.70 -1.38
C HIS A 142 15.68 -5.18 -1.24
N VAL A 143 16.73 -4.69 -0.60
CA VAL A 143 17.07 -3.26 -0.56
C VAL A 143 18.09 -2.97 -1.65
N ASP A 144 17.79 -2.03 -2.54
CA ASP A 144 18.70 -1.65 -3.62
C ASP A 144 19.82 -0.69 -3.15
N GLN A 145 20.74 -0.37 -4.07
CA GLN A 145 21.83 0.57 -3.83
C GLN A 145 21.38 1.99 -3.44
N TYR A 146 20.11 2.33 -3.65
CA TYR A 146 19.51 3.63 -3.30
C TYR A 146 18.68 3.56 -2.01
N GLN A 147 18.85 2.51 -1.20
CA GLN A 147 18.10 2.28 0.03
C GLN A 147 16.58 2.19 -0.19
N LYS A 148 16.15 1.72 -1.37
CA LYS A 148 14.74 1.46 -1.66
C LYS A 148 14.47 -0.03 -1.59
N ILE A 149 13.36 -0.40 -0.95
CA ILE A 149 12.91 -1.78 -0.99
C ILE A 149 12.27 -2.06 -2.36
N ARG A 150 12.67 -3.17 -2.96
CA ARG A 150 12.21 -3.68 -4.24
C ARG A 150 11.50 -5.02 -4.04
N ALA A 151 10.45 -5.25 -4.82
CA ALA A 151 9.75 -6.52 -4.89
C ALA A 151 9.92 -7.09 -6.30
N LEU A 152 10.62 -8.22 -6.39
CA LEU A 152 10.79 -9.03 -7.60
C LEU A 152 9.82 -10.20 -7.52
N PHE A 153 8.95 -10.40 -8.51
CA PHE A 153 8.00 -11.51 -8.49
C PHE A 153 7.49 -11.85 -9.89
N LYS A 154 6.81 -13.00 -10.00
CA LYS A 154 6.05 -13.40 -11.18
C LYS A 154 4.56 -13.25 -10.94
N LEU A 155 3.88 -12.63 -11.90
CA LEU A 155 2.42 -12.53 -11.97
C LEU A 155 1.98 -12.99 -13.36
N GLY A 156 1.36 -14.16 -13.43
CA GLY A 156 1.14 -14.85 -14.69
C GLY A 156 2.49 -15.14 -15.40
N THR A 157 2.63 -14.66 -16.63
CA THR A 157 3.86 -14.79 -17.43
C THR A 157 4.85 -13.65 -17.24
N ASN A 158 4.46 -12.58 -16.54
CA ASN A 158 5.26 -11.38 -16.41
C ASN A 158 6.18 -11.46 -15.19
N GLU A 159 7.45 -11.11 -15.38
CA GLU A 159 8.39 -10.82 -14.30
C GLU A 159 8.31 -9.33 -13.97
N ILE A 160 8.02 -9.00 -12.71
CA ILE A 160 7.80 -7.64 -12.26
C ILE A 160 8.87 -7.25 -11.23
N ASP A 161 9.44 -6.07 -11.40
CA ASP A 161 10.31 -5.39 -10.45
C ASP A 161 9.66 -4.07 -10.03
N GLY A 162 8.93 -4.12 -8.91
CA GLY A 162 8.21 -2.98 -8.34
C GLY A 162 8.92 -2.34 -7.16
N SER A 163 8.75 -1.02 -6.97
CA SER A 163 9.14 -0.39 -5.71
C SER A 163 8.17 -0.84 -4.62
N LEU A 164 8.67 -1.35 -3.48
CA LEU A 164 7.84 -1.60 -2.30
C LEU A 164 7.74 -0.32 -1.47
N THR A 165 6.52 0.12 -1.23
CA THR A 165 6.19 1.36 -0.51
C THR A 165 5.32 1.13 0.72
N ASP A 166 5.21 -0.12 1.17
CA ASP A 166 4.49 -0.50 2.38
C ASP A 166 5.11 0.16 3.60
N ILE A 167 4.37 1.08 4.21
CA ILE A 167 4.86 1.91 5.32
C ILE A 167 5.38 1.07 6.49
N ARG A 168 4.88 -0.16 6.66
CA ARG A 168 5.23 -1.07 7.74
C ARG A 168 6.64 -1.68 7.61
N PHE A 169 7.30 -1.52 6.46
CA PHE A 169 8.70 -1.93 6.24
C PHE A 169 9.72 -0.82 6.51
N PHE A 170 9.28 0.36 6.97
CA PHE A 170 10.16 1.50 7.22
C PHE A 170 10.15 1.87 8.71
N CYS A 171 11.24 2.45 9.18
CA CYS A 171 11.35 3.04 10.52
C CYS A 171 10.36 4.21 10.70
N ASP A 172 10.32 4.78 11.90
CA ASP A 172 9.42 5.91 12.24
C ASP A 172 9.64 7.17 11.38
N ASP A 173 10.82 7.28 10.73
CA ASP A 173 11.10 8.33 9.73
C ASP A 173 10.38 8.10 8.39
N HIS A 174 9.80 6.92 8.19
CA HIS A 174 9.16 6.41 6.99
C HIS A 174 10.04 6.49 5.73
N ILE A 175 11.36 6.50 5.92
CA ILE A 175 12.38 6.60 4.87
C ILE A 175 13.34 5.42 4.96
N THR A 176 13.82 5.10 6.16
CA THR A 176 14.84 4.08 6.39
C THR A 176 14.21 2.69 6.37
N PRO A 177 14.61 1.79 5.45
CA PRO A 177 14.14 0.41 5.44
C PRO A 177 14.52 -0.35 6.72
N ILE A 178 13.60 -1.16 7.24
CA ILE A 178 13.87 -2.10 8.33
C ILE A 178 14.40 -3.40 7.71
N ALA A 179 15.72 -3.56 7.64
CA ALA A 179 16.37 -4.72 7.00
C ALA A 179 15.90 -6.07 7.56
N GLU A 180 15.78 -6.18 8.89
CA GLU A 180 15.28 -7.37 9.58
C GLU A 180 13.87 -7.78 9.10
N PHE A 181 13.04 -6.81 8.71
CA PHE A 181 11.69 -7.07 8.25
C PHE A 181 11.65 -7.56 6.80
N VAL A 182 12.55 -7.06 5.96
CA VAL A 182 12.77 -7.59 4.62
C VAL A 182 13.22 -9.06 4.70
N GLU A 183 14.15 -9.37 5.60
CA GLU A 183 14.62 -10.74 5.85
C GLU A 183 13.50 -11.65 6.36
N LYS A 184 12.79 -11.25 7.41
CA LYS A 184 11.65 -12.02 7.95
C LYS A 184 10.54 -12.25 6.92
N ALA A 185 10.26 -11.26 6.08
CA ALA A 185 9.32 -11.40 4.99
C ALA A 185 9.80 -12.45 3.98
N ASN A 186 11.07 -12.40 3.57
CA ASN A 186 11.66 -13.41 2.68
C ASN A 186 11.65 -14.81 3.30
N THR A 187 11.91 -14.98 4.59
CA THR A 187 11.81 -16.28 5.28
C THR A 187 10.41 -16.87 5.13
N LYS A 188 9.36 -16.08 5.40
CA LYS A 188 7.97 -16.54 5.20
C LYS A 188 7.67 -16.93 3.75
N LEU A 189 8.21 -16.18 2.79
CA LEU A 189 8.03 -16.47 1.36
C LEU A 189 8.73 -17.79 0.98
N GLN A 190 9.91 -18.05 1.53
CA GLN A 190 10.64 -19.31 1.36
C GLN A 190 9.92 -20.51 2.01
N GLU A 191 9.22 -20.28 3.12
CA GLU A 191 8.34 -21.27 3.78
C GLU A 191 7.06 -21.56 2.97
N GLY A 192 6.84 -20.88 1.84
CA GLY A 192 5.67 -21.09 0.99
C GLY A 192 4.39 -20.42 1.49
N VAL A 193 4.50 -19.43 2.39
CA VAL A 193 3.33 -18.67 2.84
C VAL A 193 2.72 -17.93 1.64
N GLU A 194 1.45 -18.22 1.35
CA GLU A 194 0.71 -17.56 0.28
C GLU A 194 0.65 -16.05 0.53
N VAL A 195 0.83 -15.27 -0.53
CA VAL A 195 0.95 -13.81 -0.48
C VAL A 195 0.08 -13.15 -1.54
N LEU A 196 -0.57 -12.05 -1.14
CA LEU A 196 -1.23 -11.11 -2.03
C LEU A 196 -0.56 -9.75 -1.93
N LEU A 197 -0.54 -9.00 -3.02
CA LEU A 197 0.07 -7.69 -3.08
C LEU A 197 -1.00 -6.64 -3.35
N SER A 198 -1.14 -5.67 -2.45
CA SER A 198 -1.79 -4.40 -2.79
C SER A 198 -0.85 -3.63 -3.71
N VAL A 199 -1.33 -3.22 -4.88
CA VAL A 199 -0.54 -2.52 -5.89
C VAL A 199 -1.15 -1.18 -6.23
N GLY A 200 -0.32 -0.29 -6.77
CA GLY A 200 -0.81 0.96 -7.32
C GLY A 200 0.13 1.59 -8.32
N LEU A 201 -0.37 2.66 -8.93
CA LEU A 201 0.40 3.53 -9.80
C LEU A 201 0.81 4.81 -9.05
N SER A 202 2.04 5.26 -9.30
CA SER A 202 2.49 6.57 -8.81
C SER A 202 1.72 7.70 -9.50
N ARG A 203 1.82 8.90 -8.94
CA ARG A 203 1.61 10.14 -9.72
C ARG A 203 2.61 10.19 -10.87
N PRO A 204 2.30 10.89 -11.98
CA PRO A 204 3.16 10.89 -13.15
C PRO A 204 4.49 11.55 -12.81
N PHE A 205 5.59 10.93 -13.24
CA PHE A 205 6.92 11.53 -13.19
C PHE A 205 7.82 10.91 -14.25
N ALA A 206 8.79 11.69 -14.72
CA ALA A 206 9.85 11.22 -15.59
C ALA A 206 11.04 10.76 -14.73
N PRO A 207 11.51 9.51 -14.88
CA PRO A 207 12.79 9.09 -14.30
C PRO A 207 13.94 9.98 -14.76
N LEU A 208 14.99 10.07 -13.93
CA LEU A 208 16.19 10.85 -14.25
C LEU A 208 16.77 10.43 -15.60
N GLY A 209 17.00 11.40 -16.48
CA GLY A 209 17.56 11.17 -17.82
C GLY A 209 16.52 10.79 -18.88
N THR A 210 15.22 10.95 -18.58
CA THR A 210 14.13 10.79 -19.54
C THR A 210 13.20 12.00 -19.47
N ASP A 211 12.57 12.35 -20.59
CA ASP A 211 11.51 13.39 -20.64
C ASP A 211 10.10 12.78 -20.65
N GLU A 212 10.01 11.44 -20.66
CA GLU A 212 8.73 10.73 -20.73
C GLU A 212 8.15 10.57 -19.32
N GLU A 213 7.19 11.42 -18.98
CA GLU A 213 6.37 11.22 -17.79
C GLU A 213 5.45 10.00 -17.95
N ALA A 214 5.41 9.17 -16.92
CA ALA A 214 4.51 8.04 -16.83
C ALA A 214 4.10 7.78 -15.39
N HIS A 215 3.01 7.03 -15.22
CA HIS A 215 2.62 6.47 -13.94
C HIS A 215 3.35 5.14 -13.74
N TRP A 216 4.15 5.02 -12.68
CA TRP A 216 4.99 3.85 -12.45
C TRP A 216 4.34 2.88 -11.48
N PHE A 217 4.48 1.59 -11.77
CA PHE A 217 4.01 0.52 -10.90
C PHE A 217 4.73 0.51 -9.54
N GLN A 218 3.94 0.28 -8.49
CA GLN A 218 4.40 0.15 -7.12
C GLN A 218 3.68 -1.01 -6.43
N VAL A 219 4.41 -1.71 -5.56
CA VAL A 219 3.83 -2.62 -4.57
C VAL A 219 3.56 -1.77 -3.33
N ASN A 220 2.30 -1.53 -3.05
CA ASN A 220 1.89 -0.67 -1.95
C ASN A 220 1.93 -1.44 -0.63
N ASN A 221 1.46 -2.69 -0.58
CA ASN A 221 1.50 -3.51 0.64
C ASN A 221 1.67 -5.00 0.34
N VAL A 222 2.30 -5.71 1.27
CA VAL A 222 2.44 -7.18 1.25
C VAL A 222 1.50 -7.80 2.28
N HIS A 223 0.68 -8.75 1.87
CA HIS A 223 -0.26 -9.45 2.76
C HIS A 223 0.05 -10.94 2.79
N PHE A 224 0.40 -11.46 3.96
CA PHE A 224 0.66 -12.88 4.16
C PHE A 224 -0.62 -13.59 4.61
N SER A 225 -0.95 -14.73 4.00
CA SER A 225 -2.16 -15.52 4.30
C SER A 225 -2.35 -15.85 5.77
N ASN A 226 -1.26 -16.12 6.49
CA ASN A 226 -1.30 -16.48 7.90
C ASN A 226 -1.44 -15.28 8.85
N ARG A 227 -1.20 -14.05 8.38
CA ARG A 227 -1.24 -12.83 9.19
C ARG A 227 -1.27 -11.56 8.31
N PRO A 228 -2.37 -11.25 7.60
CA PRO A 228 -2.43 -10.08 6.73
C PRO A 228 -2.38 -8.74 7.48
N VAL A 229 -2.87 -8.66 8.72
CA VAL A 229 -2.80 -7.43 9.56
C VAL A 229 -1.47 -7.29 10.31
N TRP A 230 -0.38 -7.87 9.82
CA TRP A 230 0.91 -7.82 10.49
C TRP A 230 1.39 -6.38 10.69
N GLN A 231 2.10 -6.15 11.80
CA GLN A 231 2.68 -4.85 12.17
C GLN A 231 4.03 -5.05 12.84
N HIS A 232 4.88 -4.04 12.77
CA HIS A 232 6.00 -3.90 13.70
C HIS A 232 5.42 -3.59 15.09
N ARG A 233 5.58 -4.49 16.06
CA ARG A 233 5.44 -4.08 17.46
C ARG A 233 6.66 -3.21 17.77
N SER A 234 6.59 -1.90 17.56
CA SER A 234 7.59 -1.02 18.18
C SER A 234 7.38 -1.15 19.67
N THR A 235 8.26 -1.89 20.35
CA THR A 235 8.36 -1.87 21.80
C THR A 235 8.94 -0.53 22.23
N HIS A 236 8.22 0.54 21.94
CA HIS A 236 8.28 1.75 22.75
C HIS A 236 7.03 1.74 23.60
N ARG A 237 7.10 0.99 24.71
CA ARG A 237 6.49 1.50 25.95
C ARG A 237 6.97 2.95 26.03
N ARG A 238 6.06 3.91 25.87
CA ARG A 238 6.29 5.23 26.47
C ARG A 238 6.58 4.93 27.93
N ILE A 239 7.85 4.96 28.33
CA ILE A 239 8.19 5.14 29.73
C ILE A 239 7.56 6.49 30.04
N SER A 240 6.44 6.44 30.76
CA SER A 240 5.79 7.66 31.21
C SER A 240 6.80 8.40 32.08
N ALA A 241 6.75 9.72 32.10
CA ALA A 241 7.59 10.56 32.96
C ALA A 241 7.34 10.34 34.48
N HIS A 242 6.70 9.24 34.87
CA HIS A 242 6.53 8.79 36.24
C HIS A 242 7.46 7.65 36.69
N ASP A 243 8.25 7.04 35.79
CA ASP A 243 9.18 5.96 36.19
C ASP A 243 10.58 6.44 36.58
N VAL A 244 10.81 7.76 36.74
CA VAL A 244 12.04 8.29 37.36
C VAL A 244 11.77 8.68 38.80
N LYS A 245 11.52 7.67 39.66
CA LYS A 245 11.76 7.75 41.11
C LYS A 245 12.04 6.35 41.66
N ALA A 246 13.33 6.03 41.82
CA ALA A 246 13.93 5.28 42.93
C ALA A 246 15.24 4.62 42.47
N HIS A 247 16.37 5.27 42.76
CA HIS A 247 17.39 4.79 43.69
C HIS A 247 18.51 5.83 43.82
#